data_AF-A0AAW2HAX3-F1
#
_entry.id   AF-A0AAW2HAX3-F1
#
_cell.length_a   1.000
_cell.length_b   1.000
_cell.length_c   1.000
_cell.angle_alpha   90.00
_cell.angle_beta   90.00
_cell.angle_gamma   90.00
#
_symmetry.space_group_name_H-M   'P 1'
#
loop_
_entity.id
_entity.type
_entity.pdbx_description
1 polymer ?
#
loop_
_entity_poly.entity_id
_entity_poly.type
_entity_poly.pdbx_seq_one_letter_code
_entity_poly.pdbx_strand_id
1 'polypeptide(L)'
;MIVRVLSEDGITDVPITPETTCFDVVECCRDPGDDLCALVQVWRGYERVLQDEERPLEILQEWGPEQDEVKFLLRYTVLPQNHLGEYEKELFSRGRV
;
A
#
# COMPACT_ATOMS: atom_id res chain seq x y z
N MET A 1 0.94 17.30 -0.60
CA MET A 1 2.29 16.73 -0.90
C MET A 1 2.15 15.84 -2.12
N ILE A 2 3.17 15.66 -2.94
CA ILE A 2 3.11 14.71 -4.08
C ILE A 2 3.99 13.52 -3.73
N VAL A 3 3.43 12.32 -3.81
CA VAL A 3 4.16 11.06 -3.60
C VAL A 3 4.27 10.30 -4.91
N ARG A 4 5.34 9.52 -5.04
CA ARG A 4 5.55 8.63 -6.19
C ARG A 4 5.12 7.23 -5.82
N VAL A 5 4.15 6.72 -6.56
CA VAL A 5 3.67 5.35 -6.46
C VAL A 5 4.23 4.56 -7.64
N LEU A 6 4.97 3.51 -7.35
CA LEU A 6 5.51 2.58 -8.34
C LEU A 6 4.48 1.48 -8.58
N SER A 7 4.09 1.22 -9.81
CA SER A 7 3.27 0.08 -10.22
C SER A 7 4.01 -0.74 -11.28
N GLU A 8 3.39 -1.83 -11.77
CA GLU A 8 3.96 -2.65 -12.86
C GLU A 8 4.10 -1.85 -14.17
N ASP A 9 3.18 -0.91 -14.41
CA ASP A 9 3.11 -0.10 -15.63
C ASP A 9 3.96 1.17 -15.59
N GLY A 10 4.44 1.59 -14.41
CA GLY A 10 5.33 2.74 -14.29
C GLY A 10 5.34 3.43 -12.94
N ILE A 11 5.60 4.74 -12.97
CA ILE A 11 5.62 5.60 -11.79
C ILE A 11 4.51 6.65 -11.96
N THR A 12 3.64 6.74 -10.97
CA THR A 12 2.54 7.70 -10.93
C THR A 12 2.79 8.70 -9.82
N ASP A 13 2.72 10.00 -10.14
CA ASP A 13 2.70 11.07 -9.14
C ASP A 13 1.27 11.29 -8.62
N VAL A 14 1.08 11.05 -7.33
CA VAL A 14 -0.23 11.17 -6.68
C VAL A 14 -0.21 12.34 -5.71
N PRO A 15 -1.08 13.35 -5.89
CA PRO A 15 -1.25 14.39 -4.89
C PRO A 15 -2.00 13.81 -3.67
N ILE A 16 -1.39 13.92 -2.50
CA ILE A 16 -1.99 13.49 -1.23
C ILE A 16 -2.28 14.69 -0.31
N THR A 17 -3.41 14.60 0.39
CA THR A 17 -3.83 15.49 1.48
C THR A 17 -3.79 14.72 2.82
N PRO A 18 -3.93 15.40 3.97
CA PRO A 18 -4.01 14.72 5.27
C PRO A 18 -5.23 13.80 5.43
N GLU A 19 -6.22 13.93 4.56
CA GLU A 19 -7.43 13.10 4.54
C GLU A 19 -7.30 11.94 3.56
N THR A 20 -6.33 11.98 2.63
CA THR A 20 -6.07 10.90 1.68
C THR A 20 -5.64 9.64 2.42
N THR A 21 -6.32 8.54 2.14
CA THR A 21 -6.00 7.21 2.68
C THR A 21 -5.19 6.38 1.69
N CYS A 22 -4.60 5.28 2.15
CA CYS A 22 -3.91 4.34 1.26
C CYS A 22 -4.89 3.73 0.24
N PHE A 23 -6.15 3.55 0.62
CA PHE A 23 -7.21 3.16 -0.29
C PHE A 23 -7.38 4.15 -1.45
N ASP A 24 -7.50 5.46 -1.16
CA ASP A 24 -7.64 6.48 -2.21
C ASP A 24 -6.46 6.45 -3.19
N VAL A 25 -5.24 6.23 -2.69
CA VAL A 25 -4.03 6.13 -3.54
C VAL A 25 -4.06 4.87 -4.41
N VAL A 26 -4.47 3.74 -3.85
CA VAL A 26 -4.65 2.48 -4.57
C VAL A 26 -5.69 2.65 -5.67
N GLU A 27 -6.87 3.20 -5.35
CA GLU A 27 -7.95 3.45 -6.31
C GLU A 27 -7.53 4.42 -7.42
N CYS A 28 -6.65 5.38 -7.11
CA CYS A 28 -6.11 6.31 -8.09
C CYS A 28 -5.09 5.67 -9.04
N CYS A 29 -4.34 4.66 -8.59
CA CYS A 29 -3.23 4.06 -9.35
C CYS A 29 -3.56 2.70 -9.99
N ARG A 30 -4.58 2.00 -9.50
CA ARG A 30 -4.99 0.69 -10.02
C ARG A 30 -5.60 0.81 -11.42
N ASP A 31 -5.41 -0.22 -12.22
CA ASP A 31 -6.14 -0.36 -13.47
C ASP A 31 -7.59 -0.85 -13.24
N PRO A 32 -8.53 -0.41 -14.09
CA PRO A 32 -9.92 -0.85 -14.02
C PRO A 32 -10.02 -2.33 -14.43
N GLY A 33 -10.18 -3.22 -13.45
CA GLY A 33 -10.31 -4.67 -13.67
C GLY A 33 -9.56 -5.54 -12.66
N ASP A 34 -8.67 -4.94 -11.86
CA ASP A 34 -7.89 -5.64 -10.85
C ASP A 34 -8.50 -5.47 -9.46
N ASP A 35 -8.93 -6.57 -8.83
CA ASP A 35 -9.81 -6.50 -7.64
C ASP A 35 -9.08 -6.39 -6.29
N LEU A 36 -7.78 -6.73 -6.18
CA LEU A 36 -7.08 -6.80 -4.88
C LEU A 36 -5.67 -6.20 -4.95
N CYS A 37 -5.58 -4.89 -4.75
CA CYS A 37 -4.32 -4.15 -4.70
C CYS A 37 -3.99 -3.73 -3.26
N ALA A 38 -2.71 -3.77 -2.89
CA ALA A 38 -2.22 -3.26 -1.62
C ALA A 38 -1.12 -2.21 -1.85
N LEU A 39 -1.13 -1.15 -1.03
CA LEU A 39 -0.06 -0.17 -1.02
C LEU A 39 1.05 -0.65 -0.09
N VAL A 40 2.30 -0.59 -0.56
CA VAL A 40 3.47 -1.03 0.19
C VAL A 40 4.41 0.16 0.32
N GLN A 41 4.80 0.50 1.55
CA GLN A 41 5.92 1.43 1.74
C GLN A 41 7.23 0.66 1.62
N VAL A 42 8.20 1.25 0.92
CA VAL A 42 9.54 0.71 0.74
C VAL A 42 10.55 1.75 1.22
N TRP A 43 11.40 1.38 2.17
CA TRP A 43 12.48 2.23 2.68
C TRP A 43 13.78 1.45 2.75
N ARG A 44 14.81 1.87 2.01
CA ARG A 44 16.14 1.21 1.96
C ARG A 44 16.11 -0.32 1.82
N GLY A 45 15.13 -0.86 1.08
CA GLY A 45 14.95 -2.30 0.87
C GLY A 45 14.06 -3.01 1.90
N TYR A 46 13.57 -2.30 2.92
CA TYR A 46 12.52 -2.78 3.82
C TYR A 46 11.15 -2.46 3.22
N GLU A 47 10.31 -3.48 3.10
CA GLU A 47 8.94 -3.35 2.59
C GLU A 47 7.93 -3.58 3.73
N ARG A 48 6.93 -2.71 3.86
CA ARG A 48 5.79 -2.88 4.78
C ARG A 48 4.49 -2.65 4.01
N VAL A 49 3.60 -3.65 4.07
CA VAL A 49 2.24 -3.53 3.53
C VAL A 49 1.45 -2.58 4.43
N LEU A 50 0.78 -1.61 3.80
CA LEU A 50 -0.06 -0.62 4.46
C LEU A 50 -1.51 -1.08 4.44
N GLN A 51 -2.25 -0.75 5.49
CA GLN A 51 -3.70 -0.95 5.53
C GLN A 51 -4.40 0.15 4.75
N ASP A 52 -5.60 -0.14 4.27
CA ASP A 52 -6.44 0.79 3.49
C ASP A 52 -6.75 2.09 4.26
N GLU A 53 -7.00 1.99 5.57
CA GLU A 53 -7.30 3.11 6.46
C GLU A 53 -6.07 3.97 6.83
N GLU A 54 -4.85 3.47 6.58
CA GLU A 54 -3.63 4.23 6.89
C GLU A 54 -3.50 5.44 5.98
N ARG A 55 -2.81 6.48 6.45
CA ARG A 55 -2.63 7.72 5.69
C ARG A 55 -1.19 7.83 5.23
N PRO A 56 -0.92 7.85 3.90
CA PRO A 56 0.44 7.97 3.37
C PRO A 56 1.15 9.23 3.87
N LEU A 57 0.41 10.32 4.10
CA LEU A 57 0.98 11.55 4.64
C LEU A 57 1.45 11.39 6.10
N GLU A 58 0.67 10.68 6.93
CA GLU A 58 1.04 10.43 8.33
C GLU A 58 2.25 9.51 8.40
N ILE A 59 2.27 8.44 7.60
CA ILE A 59 3.40 7.52 7.49
C ILE A 59 4.68 8.27 7.14
N LEU A 60 4.64 9.14 6.12
CA LEU A 60 5.81 9.94 5.73
C LEU A 60 6.25 10.90 6.84
N GLN A 61 5.31 11.50 7.56
CA GLN A 61 5.63 12.37 8.70
C GLN A 61 6.31 11.60 9.84
N GLU A 62 5.93 10.35 10.10
CA GLU A 62 6.60 9.48 11.09
C GLU A 62 8.07 9.21 10.74
N TRP A 63 8.40 9.12 9.45
CA TRP A 63 9.79 9.00 8.98
C TRP A 63 10.60 10.30 9.09
N GLY A 64 9.95 11.45 9.29
CA GLY A 64 10.59 12.74 9.51
C GLY A 64 11.57 13.13 8.39
N PRO A 65 12.89 13.24 8.65
CA PRO A 65 13.87 13.61 7.63
C PRO A 65 14.12 12.51 6.59
N GLU A 66 13.80 11.25 6.89
CA GLU A 66 14.01 10.11 5.97
C GLU A 66 12.82 9.87 5.03
N GLN A 67 11.79 10.73 5.09
CA GLN A 67 10.58 10.59 4.29
C GLN A 67 10.83 10.61 2.77
N ASP A 68 11.87 11.31 2.28
CA ASP A 68 12.22 11.36 0.85
C ASP A 68 12.76 10.01 0.34
N GLU A 69 13.26 9.17 1.24
CA GLU A 69 13.74 7.82 0.91
C GLU A 69 12.62 6.78 0.89
N VAL A 70 11.45 7.13 1.44
CA VAL A 70 10.27 6.26 1.45
C VAL A 70 9.58 6.33 0.10
N LYS A 71 9.38 5.16 -0.51
CA LYS A 71 8.67 5.00 -1.78
C LYS A 71 7.39 4.21 -1.54
N PHE A 72 6.36 4.51 -2.32
CA PHE A 72 5.15 3.70 -2.32
C PHE A 72 5.16 2.79 -3.53
N LEU A 73 4.80 1.53 -3.34
CA LEU A 73 4.71 0.51 -4.36
C LEU A 73 3.28 -0.06 -4.33
N LEU A 74 2.61 -0.04 -5.47
CA LEU A 74 1.36 -0.74 -5.69
C LEU A 74 1.68 -2.20 -5.96
N ARG A 75 1.17 -3.11 -5.11
CA ARG A 75 1.34 -4.54 -5.27
C ARG A 75 -0.01 -5.19 -5.53
N TYR A 76 -0.17 -5.77 -6.71
CA TYR A 76 -1.31 -6.60 -7.03
C TYR A 76 -1.20 -7.91 -6.25
N THR A 77 -2.18 -8.17 -5.40
CA THR A 77 -2.25 -9.44 -4.67
C THR A 77 -3.01 -10.40 -5.56
N VAL A 78 -2.28 -11.33 -6.18
CA VAL A 78 -2.86 -12.43 -6.98
C VAL A 78 -3.49 -13.44 -6.02
N LEU A 79 -4.55 -13.04 -5.34
CA LEU A 79 -5.41 -13.94 -4.61
C LEU A 79 -6.53 -14.33 -5.57
N PRO A 80 -6.69 -15.62 -5.91
CA PRO A 80 -7.85 -16.04 -6.68
C PRO A 80 -9.09 -15.61 -5.89
N GLN A 81 -10.00 -14.88 -6.55
CA GLN A 81 -11.20 -14.19 -6.03
C GLN A 81 -12.15 -15.03 -5.14
N ASN A 82 -11.82 -16.28 -4.84
CA ASN A 82 -12.68 -17.24 -4.15
C ASN A 82 -12.28 -17.57 -2.69
N HIS A 83 -11.24 -16.94 -2.12
CA HIS A 83 -10.72 -17.34 -0.81
C HIS A 83 -10.60 -16.23 0.24
N LEU A 84 -11.29 -15.09 0.12
CA LEU A 84 -11.22 -14.00 1.12
C LEU A 84 -11.59 -14.46 2.55
N GLY A 85 -12.29 -15.58 2.72
CA GLY A 85 -12.57 -16.20 4.03
C GLY A 85 -11.50 -17.16 4.58
N GLU A 86 -10.40 -17.41 3.87
CA GLU A 86 -9.35 -18.36 4.29
C GLU A 86 -8.08 -17.69 4.82
N TYR A 87 -7.83 -16.42 4.48
CA TYR A 87 -6.64 -15.69 4.96
C TYR A 87 -6.70 -15.35 6.45
N GLU A 88 -7.90 -15.04 6.98
CA GLU A 88 -8.10 -14.88 8.43
C GLU A 88 -7.80 -16.18 9.19
N LYS A 89 -8.08 -17.34 8.58
CA LYS A 89 -7.77 -18.64 9.19
C LYS A 89 -6.28 -18.97 9.15
N GLU A 90 -5.55 -18.56 8.11
CA GLU A 90 -4.12 -18.85 8.00
C GLU A 90 -3.27 -17.97 8.94
N LEU A 91 -3.68 -16.72 9.17
CA LEU A 91 -3.07 -15.84 10.18
C LEU A 91 -3.31 -16.35 11.61
N PHE A 92 -4.50 -16.88 11.90
CA PHE A 92 -4.79 -17.51 13.19
C PHE A 92 -4.02 -18.84 13.37
N SER A 93 -3.79 -19.58 12.27
CA SER A 93 -3.04 -20.84 12.28
C SER A 93 -1.52 -20.66 12.42
N ARG A 94 -0.99 -19.49 12.04
CA ARG A 94 0.44 -19.14 12.15
C ARG A 94 0.88 -18.58 13.51
N GLY A 95 0.03 -18.69 14.52
CA GLY A 95 0.41 -18.72 15.95
C GLY A 95 1.53 -17.76 16.37
N ARG A 96 1.15 -16.54 16.76
CA ARG A 96 2.03 -15.69 17.56
C ARG A 96 1.26 -15.21 18.80
N VAL A 97 1.19 -16.09 19.79
CA VAL A 97 1.13 -15.73 21.23
C VAL A 97 2.55 -15.65 21.77
#